data_AF-A0A819VR36-F1
#
_entry.id   AF-A0A819VR36-F1
#
_cell.length_a   1.000
_cell.length_b   1.000
_cell.length_c   1.000
_cell.angle_alpha   90.00
_cell.angle_beta   90.00
_cell.angle_gamma   90.00
#
_symmetry.space_group_name_H-M   'P 1'
#
loop_
_entity.id
_entity.type
_entity.pdbx_description
1 polymer ?
#
loop_
_entity_poly.entity_id
_entity_poly.type
_entity_poly.pdbx_seq_one_letter_code
_entity_poly.pdbx_strand_id
1 'polypeptide(L)'
;EKPDIRWQTADEFSQKGIMQCIQFCMQMPGNNELSIQERAHLLKLGAHEVALLRLAYRYEPEEDKLYLSNGACVDEHTLMTQGFGCYGHTFLQFCRIFSRLELTIEEFVLLCCIVFFSYDRIEGQATRVKVEELQTRYCEIERLHIARNRNHDQMHFTKLLLLLSKLRALDALIAERLLCLQMNTDGQVQKCIFEVLHREATNVVVDMEIDFLDAVDTKPDYSWLDYSPSEQQITTTTTVVSLPSQQTIVNNN
;
A
#
# COMPACT_ATOMS: atom_id res chain seq x y z
N GLU A 1 23.66 -18.56 1.27
CA GLU A 1 22.24 -18.89 1.51
C GLU A 1 21.41 -17.67 1.12
N LYS A 2 20.35 -17.84 0.30
CA LYS A 2 19.44 -16.73 -0.02
C LYS A 2 18.60 -16.45 1.23
N PRO A 3 18.39 -15.18 1.64
CA PRO A 3 17.53 -14.88 2.76
C PRO A 3 16.11 -15.38 2.45
N ASP A 4 15.53 -16.12 3.40
CA ASP A 4 14.15 -16.60 3.39
C ASP A 4 13.22 -15.39 3.57
N ILE A 5 12.99 -14.63 2.50
CA ILE A 5 12.04 -13.51 2.49
C ILE A 5 10.63 -14.10 2.55
N ARG A 6 10.13 -14.31 3.76
CA ARG A 6 8.69 -14.55 3.94
C ARG A 6 8.00 -13.22 3.66
N TRP A 7 7.19 -13.11 2.62
CA TRP A 7 6.39 -11.89 2.37
C TRP A 7 5.47 -11.48 3.52
N GLN A 8 5.20 -12.39 4.45
CA GLN A 8 4.55 -12.09 5.72
C GLN A 8 5.37 -11.08 6.57
N THR A 9 6.64 -10.84 6.22
CA THR A 9 7.52 -9.81 6.78
C THR A 9 7.80 -8.65 5.81
N ALA A 10 7.08 -8.56 4.67
CA ALA A 10 7.02 -7.33 3.88
C ALA A 10 6.44 -6.23 4.77
N ASP A 11 7.14 -5.11 4.93
CA ASP A 11 6.80 -4.09 5.93
C ASP A 11 5.37 -3.58 5.73
N GLU A 12 4.92 -3.47 4.47
CA GLU A 12 3.61 -2.91 4.08
C GLU A 12 2.43 -3.73 4.58
N PHE A 13 2.57 -5.06 4.63
CA PHE A 13 1.59 -5.99 5.20
C PHE A 13 2.00 -6.49 6.58
N SER A 14 3.09 -5.98 7.16
CA SER A 14 3.41 -6.20 8.56
C SER A 14 2.47 -5.37 9.45
N GLN A 15 2.41 -5.71 10.74
CA GLN A 15 1.68 -4.91 11.72
C GLN A 15 2.06 -3.42 11.65
N LYS A 16 3.34 -3.12 11.42
CA LYS A 16 3.83 -1.74 11.33
C LYS A 16 3.32 -1.03 10.08
N GLY A 17 3.44 -1.63 8.90
CA GLY A 17 3.00 -0.98 7.65
C GLY A 17 1.48 -0.83 7.55
N ILE A 18 0.73 -1.76 8.16
CA ILE A 18 -0.71 -1.62 8.33
C ILE A 18 -1.04 -0.46 9.24
N MET A 19 -0.38 -0.34 10.40
CA MET A 19 -0.60 0.78 11.29
C MET A 19 -0.30 2.11 10.61
N GLN A 20 0.80 2.20 9.85
CA GLN A 20 1.10 3.39 9.03
C GLN A 20 0.02 3.66 7.97
N CYS A 21 -0.54 2.63 7.35
CA CYS A 21 -1.65 2.77 6.40
C CYS A 21 -2.91 3.34 7.08
N ILE A 22 -3.24 2.80 8.25
CA ILE A 22 -4.38 3.25 9.05
C ILE A 22 -4.18 4.69 9.48
N GLN A 23 -3.01 5.04 10.04
CA GLN A 23 -2.68 6.40 10.43
C GLN A 23 -2.82 7.38 9.26
N PHE A 24 -2.29 7.02 8.09
CA PHE A 24 -2.44 7.82 6.87
C PHE A 24 -3.91 8.04 6.50
N CYS A 25 -4.71 6.98 6.45
CA CYS A 25 -6.16 7.09 6.18
C CYS A 25 -6.86 7.93 7.25
N MET A 26 -6.44 7.79 8.52
CA MET A 26 -7.07 8.46 9.64
C MET A 26 -6.83 9.97 9.65
N GLN A 27 -5.72 10.42 9.07
CA GLN A 27 -5.29 11.81 8.97
C GLN A 27 -5.77 12.51 7.70
N MET A 28 -6.43 11.81 6.78
CA MET A 28 -6.98 12.45 5.57
C MET A 28 -7.96 13.57 5.95
N PRO A 29 -7.82 14.79 5.40
CA PRO A 29 -8.73 15.89 5.69
C PRO A 29 -10.21 15.51 5.48
N GLY A 30 -11.06 15.93 6.40
CA GLY A 30 -12.49 15.60 6.41
C GLY A 30 -12.83 14.24 7.04
N ASN A 31 -11.85 13.36 7.30
CA ASN A 31 -12.10 12.11 8.01
C ASN A 31 -12.57 12.32 9.46
N ASN A 32 -12.20 13.44 10.07
CA ASN A 32 -12.66 13.86 11.41
C ASN A 32 -14.12 14.38 11.42
N GLU A 33 -14.74 14.62 10.26
CA GLU A 33 -16.17 14.94 10.15
C GLU A 33 -17.06 13.70 10.35
N LEU A 34 -16.45 12.50 10.33
CA LEU A 34 -17.11 11.21 10.48
C LEU A 34 -17.01 10.69 11.92
N SER A 35 -18.03 9.98 12.38
CA SER A 35 -18.01 9.29 13.67
C SER A 35 -16.98 8.15 13.67
N ILE A 36 -16.54 7.73 14.86
CA ILE A 36 -15.57 6.62 15.02
C ILE A 36 -16.07 5.35 14.30
N GLN A 37 -17.37 5.06 14.38
CA GLN A 37 -17.97 3.91 13.71
C GLN A 37 -17.89 4.03 12.18
N GLU A 38 -18.20 5.20 11.63
CA GLU A 38 -18.11 5.48 10.18
C GLU A 38 -16.65 5.36 9.70
N ARG A 39 -15.69 5.89 10.47
CA ARG A 39 -14.25 5.82 10.16
C ARG A 39 -13.71 4.39 10.20
N ALA A 40 -14.08 3.62 11.22
CA ALA A 40 -13.73 2.21 11.32
C ALA A 40 -14.31 1.39 10.15
N HIS A 41 -15.55 1.71 9.74
CA HIS A 41 -16.17 1.08 8.59
C HIS A 41 -15.46 1.43 7.27
N LEU A 42 -15.05 2.69 7.07
CA LEU A 42 -14.24 3.08 5.90
C LEU A 42 -12.89 2.37 5.85
N LEU A 43 -12.21 2.23 7.00
CA LEU A 43 -10.95 1.47 7.09
C LEU A 43 -11.13 0.03 6.63
N LYS A 44 -12.17 -0.67 7.10
CA LYS A 44 -12.51 -2.04 6.66
C LYS A 44 -12.67 -2.16 5.15
N LEU A 45 -13.25 -1.14 4.51
CA LEU A 45 -13.66 -1.22 3.11
C LEU A 45 -12.59 -0.72 2.14
N GLY A 46 -11.74 0.23 2.56
CA GLY A 46 -10.84 0.97 1.68
C GLY A 46 -9.35 0.90 2.03
N ALA A 47 -8.96 0.53 3.26
CA ALA A 47 -7.54 0.56 3.65
C ALA A 47 -6.68 -0.44 2.86
N HIS A 48 -7.25 -1.57 2.44
CA HIS A 48 -6.54 -2.53 1.59
C HIS A 48 -6.21 -1.97 0.20
N GLU A 49 -7.18 -1.32 -0.45
CA GLU A 49 -6.96 -0.66 -1.74
C GLU A 49 -5.86 0.41 -1.64
N VAL A 50 -5.85 1.20 -0.55
CA VAL A 50 -4.79 2.18 -0.28
C VAL A 50 -3.43 1.49 -0.07
N ALA A 51 -3.37 0.37 0.65
CA ALA A 51 -2.14 -0.39 0.83
C ALA A 51 -1.60 -0.94 -0.51
N LEU A 52 -2.48 -1.44 -1.38
CA LEU A 52 -2.10 -1.91 -2.72
C LEU A 52 -1.57 -0.77 -3.60
N LEU A 53 -2.19 0.42 -3.53
CA LEU A 53 -1.68 1.62 -4.22
C LEU A 53 -0.30 2.04 -3.71
N ARG A 54 -0.09 2.04 -2.38
CA ARG A 54 1.22 2.35 -1.78
C ARG A 54 2.30 1.37 -2.23
N LEU A 55 1.97 0.08 -2.36
CA LEU A 55 2.90 -0.90 -2.90
C LEU A 55 3.16 -0.66 -4.39
N ALA A 56 2.12 -0.41 -5.19
CA ALA A 56 2.25 -0.12 -6.62
C ALA A 56 3.07 1.16 -6.90
N TYR A 57 3.05 2.14 -6.00
CA TYR A 57 3.86 3.36 -6.08
C TYR A 57 5.37 3.09 -5.97
N ARG A 58 5.77 1.92 -5.47
CA ARG A 58 7.18 1.52 -5.33
C ARG A 58 7.66 0.55 -6.38
N TYR A 59 6.91 0.45 -7.47
CA TYR A 59 7.30 -0.32 -8.64
C TYR A 59 8.30 0.49 -9.47
N GLU A 60 9.41 -0.13 -9.83
CA GLU A 60 10.44 0.41 -10.69
C GLU A 60 10.31 -0.20 -12.10
N PRO A 61 9.89 0.57 -13.12
CA PRO A 61 9.70 0.07 -14.47
C PRO A 61 10.98 -0.49 -15.13
N GLU A 62 12.15 0.07 -14.82
CA GLU A 62 13.41 -0.33 -15.45
C GLU A 62 13.87 -1.73 -14.99
N GLU A 63 13.63 -2.06 -13.72
CA GLU A 63 13.96 -3.36 -13.15
C GLU A 63 12.81 -4.36 -13.21
N ASP A 64 11.58 -3.88 -13.48
CA ASP A 64 10.33 -4.63 -13.40
C ASP A 64 10.11 -5.29 -12.03
N LYS A 65 10.37 -4.51 -10.96
CA LYS A 65 10.36 -4.97 -9.57
C LYS A 65 9.75 -3.96 -8.61
N LEU A 66 9.35 -4.43 -7.44
CA LEU A 66 8.89 -3.62 -6.31
C LEU A 66 9.97 -3.49 -5.26
N TYR A 67 10.07 -2.32 -4.63
CA TYR A 67 10.96 -2.06 -3.50
C TYR A 67 10.14 -1.83 -2.23
N LEU A 68 10.37 -2.67 -1.22
CA LEU A 68 9.65 -2.62 0.05
C LEU A 68 10.32 -1.65 1.03
N SER A 69 9.64 -1.26 2.11
CA SER A 69 10.16 -0.22 3.05
C SER A 69 11.43 -0.68 3.76
N ASN A 70 11.59 -1.99 3.88
CA ASN A 70 12.76 -2.64 4.47
C ASN A 70 13.94 -2.78 3.48
N GLY A 71 13.84 -2.23 2.27
CA GLY A 71 14.85 -2.30 1.21
C GLY A 71 14.86 -3.62 0.44
N ALA A 72 13.96 -4.57 0.74
CA ALA A 72 13.84 -5.78 -0.05
C ALA A 72 13.29 -5.46 -1.45
N CYS A 73 13.87 -6.12 -2.45
CA CYS A 73 13.41 -6.02 -3.83
C CYS A 73 12.68 -7.30 -4.23
N VAL A 74 11.59 -7.14 -4.95
CA VAL A 74 10.62 -8.17 -5.24
C VAL A 74 10.35 -8.21 -6.73
N ASP A 75 10.51 -9.38 -7.34
CA ASP A 75 10.12 -9.66 -8.72
C ASP A 75 8.80 -10.44 -8.82
N GLU A 76 8.35 -10.67 -10.05
CA GLU A 76 7.13 -11.42 -10.35
C GLU A 76 7.15 -12.84 -9.76
N HIS A 77 8.29 -13.52 -9.84
CA HIS A 77 8.44 -14.86 -9.30
C HIS A 77 8.26 -14.87 -7.78
N THR A 78 8.84 -13.90 -7.08
CA THR A 78 8.75 -13.73 -5.64
C THR A 78 7.32 -13.38 -5.22
N LEU A 79 6.64 -12.49 -5.95
CA LEU A 79 5.21 -12.23 -5.80
C LEU A 79 4.37 -13.50 -5.94
N MET A 80 4.68 -14.35 -6.91
CA MET A 80 3.88 -15.55 -7.19
C MET A 80 4.12 -16.71 -6.23
N THR A 81 5.35 -16.89 -5.78
CA THR A 81 5.74 -18.04 -4.96
C THR A 81 5.66 -17.76 -3.46
N GLN A 82 5.91 -16.53 -3.05
CA GLN A 82 5.98 -16.17 -1.64
C GLN A 82 4.96 -15.09 -1.24
N GLY A 83 4.46 -14.27 -2.17
CA GLY A 83 3.50 -13.19 -1.92
C GLY A 83 2.04 -13.58 -2.23
N PHE A 84 1.45 -12.89 -3.20
CA PHE A 84 0.03 -13.02 -3.58
C PHE A 84 -0.34 -14.32 -4.32
N GLY A 85 0.55 -15.29 -4.42
CA GLY A 85 0.26 -16.57 -5.07
C GLY A 85 0.00 -16.41 -6.57
N CYS A 86 -1.02 -17.11 -7.10
CA CYS A 86 -1.40 -16.99 -8.53
C CYS A 86 -1.77 -15.57 -8.97
N TYR A 87 -2.10 -14.67 -8.04
CA TYR A 87 -2.42 -13.27 -8.33
C TYR A 87 -1.19 -12.35 -8.38
N GLY A 88 0.01 -12.85 -8.06
CA GLY A 88 1.26 -12.09 -8.14
C GLY A 88 1.50 -11.48 -9.53
N HIS A 89 1.27 -12.26 -10.58
CA HIS A 89 1.33 -11.76 -11.97
C HIS A 89 0.34 -10.61 -12.20
N THR A 90 -0.92 -10.79 -11.81
CA THR A 90 -1.98 -9.79 -11.97
C THR A 90 -1.66 -8.50 -11.22
N PHE A 91 -1.10 -8.61 -10.01
CA PHE A 91 -0.64 -7.47 -9.23
C PHE A 91 0.51 -6.73 -9.93
N LEU A 92 1.51 -7.44 -10.45
CA LEU A 92 2.62 -6.79 -11.16
C LEU A 92 2.15 -6.13 -12.47
N GLN A 93 1.20 -6.74 -13.19
CA GLN A 93 0.55 -6.10 -14.35
C GLN A 93 -0.18 -4.81 -13.96
N PHE A 94 -0.84 -4.78 -12.81
CA PHE A 94 -1.43 -3.55 -12.27
C PHE A 94 -0.34 -2.50 -12.01
N CYS A 95 0.78 -2.87 -11.39
CA CYS A 95 1.92 -1.96 -11.13
C CYS A 95 2.51 -1.37 -12.43
N ARG A 96 2.65 -2.19 -13.48
CA ARG A 96 3.08 -1.75 -14.82
C ARG A 96 2.11 -0.74 -15.44
N ILE A 97 0.80 -0.91 -15.27
CA ILE A 97 -0.21 0.06 -15.75
C ILE A 97 -0.16 1.33 -14.90
N PHE A 98 -0.04 1.16 -13.58
CA PHE A 98 0.01 2.24 -12.61
C PHE A 98 1.18 3.19 -12.84
N SER A 99 2.39 2.65 -12.99
CA SER A 99 3.61 3.46 -13.21
C SER A 99 3.58 4.31 -14.48
N ARG A 100 2.91 3.84 -15.54
CA ARG A 100 2.72 4.60 -16.79
C ARG A 100 1.82 5.83 -16.64
N LEU A 101 1.15 6.00 -15.50
CA LEU A 101 0.45 7.24 -15.18
C LEU A 101 1.42 8.35 -14.74
N GLU A 102 2.63 7.99 -14.31
CA GLU A 102 3.67 8.94 -13.91
C GLU A 102 3.14 9.94 -12.87
N LEU A 103 2.46 9.44 -11.83
CA LEU A 103 1.81 10.29 -10.84
C LEU A 103 2.85 11.09 -10.05
N THR A 104 2.58 12.38 -9.89
CA THR A 104 3.23 13.19 -8.85
C THR A 104 2.81 12.71 -7.46
N ILE A 105 3.53 13.13 -6.42
CA ILE A 105 3.20 12.79 -5.03
C ILE A 105 1.79 13.33 -4.70
N GLU A 106 1.47 14.54 -5.16
CA GLU A 106 0.18 15.18 -4.95
C GLU A 106 -0.96 14.37 -5.58
N GLU A 107 -0.84 14.01 -6.85
CA GLU A 107 -1.83 13.19 -7.57
C GLU A 107 -1.99 11.81 -6.93
N PHE A 108 -0.89 11.21 -6.46
CA PHE A 108 -0.93 9.94 -5.76
C PHE A 108 -1.70 10.02 -4.42
N VAL A 109 -1.44 11.06 -3.62
CA VAL A 109 -2.13 11.26 -2.34
C VAL A 109 -3.62 11.53 -2.57
N LEU A 110 -3.95 12.37 -3.55
CA LEU A 110 -5.34 12.66 -3.92
C LEU A 110 -6.06 11.41 -4.44
N LEU A 111 -5.40 10.57 -5.24
CA LEU A 111 -5.93 9.27 -5.67
C LEU A 111 -6.22 8.35 -4.47
N CYS A 112 -5.31 8.28 -3.48
CA CYS A 112 -5.55 7.51 -2.26
C CYS A 112 -6.76 8.03 -1.49
N CYS A 113 -6.96 9.35 -1.39
CA CYS A 113 -8.14 9.93 -0.75
C CYS A 113 -9.44 9.58 -1.50
N ILE A 114 -9.44 9.68 -2.83
CA ILE A 114 -10.58 9.29 -3.68
C ILE A 114 -10.95 7.82 -3.46
N VAL A 115 -9.94 6.95 -3.41
CA VAL A 115 -10.12 5.51 -3.15
C VAL A 115 -10.65 5.24 -1.75
N PHE A 116 -10.09 5.88 -0.73
CA PHE A 116 -10.48 5.69 0.65
C PHE A 116 -11.93 6.11 0.89
N PHE A 117 -12.31 7.32 0.46
CA PHE A 117 -13.67 7.86 0.59
C PHE A 117 -14.64 7.33 -0.48
N SER A 118 -14.55 6.06 -0.89
CA SER A 118 -15.53 5.55 -1.85
C SER A 118 -16.86 5.20 -1.18
N TYR A 119 -17.85 6.07 -1.41
CA TYR A 119 -19.20 6.00 -0.86
C TYR A 119 -20.04 4.82 -1.40
N ASP A 120 -19.68 4.26 -2.54
CA ASP A 120 -20.43 3.19 -3.20
C ASP A 120 -20.53 1.92 -2.35
N ARG A 121 -19.56 1.72 -1.45
CA ARG A 121 -19.45 0.57 -0.54
C ARG A 121 -20.11 0.79 0.83
N ILE A 122 -20.59 2.00 1.11
CA ILE A 122 -21.14 2.37 2.43
C ILE A 122 -22.62 2.02 2.51
N GLU A 123 -22.98 1.29 3.58
CA GLU A 123 -24.35 1.03 3.97
C GLU A 123 -24.93 2.22 4.77
N GLY A 124 -26.22 2.51 4.57
CA GLY A 124 -26.91 3.60 5.27
C GLY A 124 -26.81 4.96 4.56
N GLN A 125 -27.97 5.56 4.28
CA GLN A 125 -28.07 6.76 3.44
C GLN A 125 -27.33 7.97 4.01
N ALA A 126 -27.38 8.19 5.33
CA ALA A 126 -26.79 9.38 5.94
C ALA A 126 -25.26 9.39 5.86
N THR A 127 -24.61 8.28 6.18
CA THR A 127 -23.15 8.16 6.06
C THR A 127 -22.70 8.20 4.60
N ARG A 128 -23.45 7.51 3.72
CA ARG A 128 -23.16 7.52 2.28
C ARG A 128 -23.08 8.93 1.71
N VAL A 129 -24.04 9.81 2.04
CA VAL A 129 -24.04 11.21 1.57
C VAL A 129 -22.80 11.97 2.04
N LYS A 130 -22.42 11.85 3.32
CA LYS A 130 -21.21 12.52 3.84
C LYS A 130 -19.94 12.05 3.13
N VAL A 131 -19.80 10.74 2.93
CA VAL A 131 -18.64 10.15 2.26
C VAL A 131 -18.62 10.54 0.77
N GLU A 132 -19.78 10.61 0.12
CA GLU A 132 -19.91 11.07 -1.27
C GLU A 132 -19.50 12.53 -1.43
N GLU A 133 -19.89 13.40 -0.49
CA GLU A 133 -19.43 14.80 -0.47
C GLU A 133 -17.91 14.89 -0.32
N LEU A 134 -17.31 14.12 0.59
CA LEU A 134 -15.85 14.07 0.76
C LEU A 134 -15.17 13.59 -0.53
N GLN A 135 -15.62 12.48 -1.12
CA GLN A 135 -15.06 11.97 -2.37
C GLN A 135 -15.17 12.99 -3.50
N THR A 136 -16.31 13.67 -3.61
CA THR A 136 -16.57 14.69 -4.63
C THR A 136 -15.59 15.86 -4.51
N ARG A 137 -15.33 16.33 -3.29
CA ARG A 137 -14.33 17.38 -3.02
C ARG A 137 -12.95 16.94 -3.51
N TYR A 138 -12.50 15.73 -3.18
CA TYR A 138 -11.20 15.23 -3.65
C TYR A 138 -11.13 15.05 -5.18
N CYS A 139 -12.18 14.53 -5.81
CA CYS A 139 -12.30 14.44 -7.27
C CYS A 139 -12.25 15.82 -7.94
N GLU A 140 -12.79 16.86 -7.32
CA GLU A 140 -12.71 18.23 -7.84
C GLU A 140 -11.30 18.81 -7.70
N ILE A 141 -10.66 18.62 -6.55
CA ILE A 141 -9.28 19.06 -6.31
C ILE A 141 -8.34 18.40 -7.33
N GLU A 142 -8.45 17.09 -7.54
CA GLU A 142 -7.63 16.35 -8.49
C GLU A 142 -7.85 16.83 -9.93
N ARG A 143 -9.10 17.04 -10.35
CA ARG A 143 -9.42 17.59 -11.68
C ARG A 143 -8.79 18.96 -11.90
N LEU A 144 -8.87 19.84 -10.90
CA LEU A 144 -8.28 21.19 -10.98
C LEU A 144 -6.75 21.13 -10.99
N HIS A 145 -6.15 20.23 -10.20
CA HIS A 145 -4.71 20.00 -10.17
C HIS A 145 -4.20 19.54 -11.55
N ILE A 146 -4.84 18.50 -12.13
CA ILE A 146 -4.51 17.98 -13.46
C ILE A 146 -4.71 19.06 -14.53
N ALA A 147 -5.83 19.80 -14.51
CA ALA A 147 -6.11 20.84 -15.49
C ALA A 147 -5.07 21.97 -15.46
N ARG A 148 -4.47 22.25 -14.29
CA ARG A 148 -3.42 23.26 -14.12
C ARG A 148 -2.04 22.76 -14.54
N ASN A 149 -1.72 21.50 -14.23
CA ASN A 149 -0.35 20.98 -14.30
C ASN A 149 -0.10 20.08 -15.52
N ARG A 150 -1.13 19.47 -16.12
CA ARG A 150 -1.03 18.52 -17.24
C ARG A 150 -1.74 19.02 -18.51
N ASN A 151 -1.32 20.15 -19.04
CA ASN A 151 -1.89 20.74 -20.27
C ASN A 151 -1.88 19.80 -21.50
N HIS A 152 -0.98 18.83 -21.53
CA HIS A 152 -0.82 17.88 -22.64
C HIS A 152 -1.56 16.54 -22.45
N ASP A 153 -2.11 16.25 -21.27
CA ASP A 153 -2.83 15.00 -20.98
C ASP A 153 -4.25 15.29 -20.43
N GLN A 154 -5.12 15.80 -21.28
CA GLN A 154 -6.50 16.16 -20.90
C GLN A 154 -7.33 14.96 -20.42
N MET A 155 -6.92 13.73 -20.78
CA MET A 155 -7.58 12.49 -20.38
C MET A 155 -7.00 11.89 -19.09
N HIS A 156 -6.05 12.56 -18.44
CA HIS A 156 -5.36 12.02 -17.27
C HIS A 156 -6.33 11.59 -16.16
N PHE A 157 -7.26 12.46 -15.79
CA PHE A 157 -8.27 12.16 -14.77
C PHE A 157 -9.12 10.93 -15.14
N THR A 158 -9.49 10.78 -16.42
CA THR A 158 -10.21 9.59 -16.89
C THR A 158 -9.36 8.33 -16.77
N LYS A 159 -8.05 8.38 -17.04
CA LYS A 159 -7.14 7.25 -16.84
C LYS A 159 -7.08 6.84 -15.36
N LEU A 160 -7.06 7.81 -14.44
CA LEU A 160 -7.13 7.55 -12.99
C LEU A 160 -8.43 6.83 -12.62
N LEU A 161 -9.57 7.30 -13.10
CA LEU A 161 -10.85 6.65 -12.84
C LEU A 161 -10.91 5.21 -13.39
N LEU A 162 -10.33 4.96 -14.56
CA LEU A 162 -10.23 3.62 -15.14
C LEU A 162 -9.32 2.71 -14.31
N LEU A 163 -8.24 3.24 -13.75
CA LEU A 163 -7.37 2.51 -12.82
C LEU A 163 -8.15 2.03 -11.59
N LEU A 164 -9.09 2.83 -11.07
CA LEU A 164 -9.89 2.45 -9.89
C LEU A 164 -10.66 1.14 -10.11
N SER A 165 -11.25 0.95 -11.30
CA SER A 165 -11.95 -0.31 -11.61
C SER A 165 -11.03 -1.53 -11.60
N LYS A 166 -9.78 -1.37 -12.06
CA LYS A 166 -8.76 -2.42 -12.03
C LYS A 166 -8.30 -2.70 -10.60
N LEU A 167 -8.13 -1.65 -9.80
CA LEU A 167 -7.79 -1.76 -8.38
C LEU A 167 -8.87 -2.53 -7.62
N ARG A 168 -10.16 -2.22 -7.82
CA ARG A 168 -11.29 -2.93 -7.20
C ARG A 168 -11.29 -4.42 -7.51
N ALA A 169 -11.05 -4.79 -8.77
CA ALA A 169 -10.99 -6.19 -9.19
C ALA A 169 -9.79 -6.92 -8.57
N LEU A 170 -8.62 -6.28 -8.56
CA LEU A 170 -7.40 -6.82 -7.97
C LEU A 170 -7.53 -7.01 -6.46
N ASP A 171 -8.06 -6.01 -5.78
CA ASP A 171 -8.33 -6.00 -4.35
C ASP A 171 -9.22 -7.18 -3.94
N ALA A 172 -10.31 -7.44 -4.68
CA ALA A 172 -11.19 -8.58 -4.42
C ALA A 172 -10.45 -9.94 -4.54
N LEU A 173 -9.62 -10.12 -5.57
CA LEU A 173 -8.85 -11.35 -5.78
C LEU A 173 -7.79 -11.57 -4.68
N ILE A 174 -7.07 -10.50 -4.32
CA ILE A 174 -6.04 -10.58 -3.27
C ILE A 174 -6.68 -10.82 -1.90
N ALA A 175 -7.81 -10.17 -1.60
CA ALA A 175 -8.54 -10.39 -0.35
C ALA A 175 -9.02 -11.86 -0.23
N GLU A 176 -9.54 -12.45 -1.31
CA GLU A 176 -9.92 -13.88 -1.36
C GLU A 176 -8.70 -14.80 -1.09
N ARG A 177 -7.53 -14.47 -1.64
CA ARG A 177 -6.32 -15.26 -1.39
C ARG A 177 -5.87 -15.21 0.07
N LEU A 178 -5.91 -14.02 0.68
CA LEU A 178 -5.52 -13.83 2.07
C LEU A 178 -6.41 -14.65 3.02
N LEU A 179 -7.71 -14.77 2.72
CA LEU A 179 -8.65 -15.65 3.41
C LEU A 179 -8.21 -17.11 3.42
N CYS A 180 -7.86 -17.66 2.26
CA CYS A 180 -7.44 -19.06 2.15
C CYS A 180 -6.16 -19.36 2.95
N LEU A 181 -5.27 -18.38 3.13
CA LEU A 181 -4.02 -18.55 3.88
C LEU A 181 -4.25 -18.57 5.40
N GLN A 182 -5.23 -17.81 5.89
CA GLN A 182 -5.58 -17.78 7.32
C GLN A 182 -6.16 -19.09 7.84
N MET A 183 -7.00 -19.78 7.05
CA MET A 183 -7.54 -21.10 7.43
C MET A 183 -6.45 -22.14 7.72
N ASN A 184 -5.20 -21.86 7.36
CA ASN A 184 -4.07 -22.77 7.44
C ASN A 184 -2.98 -22.33 8.46
N THR A 185 -3.13 -21.21 9.19
CA THR A 185 -2.04 -20.69 10.06
C THR A 185 -2.55 -20.04 11.37
N ASP A 186 -1.99 -20.43 12.53
CA ASP A 186 -2.33 -19.91 13.87
C ASP A 186 -1.45 -18.70 14.30
N GLY A 187 -1.67 -17.49 13.76
CA GLY A 187 -0.82 -16.31 14.07
C GLY A 187 -1.57 -15.00 14.38
N GLN A 188 -1.20 -14.33 15.49
CA GLN A 188 -1.78 -13.05 15.95
C GLN A 188 -1.54 -11.85 15.00
N VAL A 189 -0.37 -11.77 14.35
CA VAL A 189 -0.06 -10.69 13.37
C VAL A 189 -0.95 -10.76 12.14
N GLN A 190 -1.40 -11.97 11.76
CA GLN A 190 -2.37 -12.14 10.69
C GLN A 190 -3.76 -11.61 11.07
N LYS A 191 -4.07 -11.46 12.36
CA LYS A 191 -5.38 -11.04 12.84
C LYS A 191 -5.66 -9.57 12.57
N CYS A 192 -4.73 -8.64 12.84
CA CYS A 192 -4.89 -7.22 12.50
C CYS A 192 -4.93 -6.98 10.98
N ILE A 193 -4.06 -7.69 10.23
CA ILE A 193 -4.09 -7.71 8.76
C ILE A 193 -5.48 -8.14 8.29
N PHE A 194 -6.02 -9.20 8.88
CA PHE A 194 -7.33 -9.69 8.52
C PHE A 194 -8.46 -8.73 8.92
N GLU A 195 -8.47 -8.19 10.13
CA GLU A 195 -9.56 -7.31 10.57
C GLU A 195 -9.68 -6.04 9.73
N VAL A 196 -8.55 -5.45 9.31
CA VAL A 196 -8.52 -4.26 8.45
C VAL A 196 -8.80 -4.59 6.99
N LEU A 197 -8.31 -5.74 6.52
CA LEU A 197 -8.38 -6.11 5.09
C LEU A 197 -9.56 -7.05 4.77
N HIS A 198 -10.29 -7.54 5.77
CA HIS A 198 -11.45 -8.42 5.63
C HIS A 198 -12.76 -7.66 5.85
N ARG A 199 -13.47 -7.43 4.74
CA ARG A 199 -14.74 -6.69 4.67
C ARG A 199 -15.88 -7.29 5.51
N GLU A 200 -15.82 -8.59 5.85
CA GLU A 200 -16.86 -9.30 6.62
C GLU A 200 -16.50 -9.52 8.11
N ALA A 201 -15.31 -9.12 8.59
CA ALA A 201 -15.00 -9.18 10.01
C ALA A 201 -15.84 -8.14 10.78
N THR A 202 -16.79 -8.63 11.57
CA THR A 202 -17.79 -7.81 12.26
C THR A 202 -17.20 -6.82 13.27
N ASN A 203 -15.92 -6.93 13.68
CA ASN A 203 -15.42 -6.27 14.88
C ASN A 203 -14.05 -5.53 14.81
N VAL A 204 -13.72 -4.78 13.73
CA VAL A 204 -12.54 -3.86 13.73
C VAL A 204 -12.46 -2.94 14.94
N VAL A 205 -13.60 -2.55 15.51
CA VAL A 205 -13.66 -1.66 16.68
C VAL A 205 -13.36 -2.39 17.99
N VAL A 206 -13.54 -3.72 18.05
CA VAL A 206 -13.46 -4.51 19.30
C VAL A 206 -12.18 -5.33 19.37
N ASP A 207 -11.67 -5.85 18.25
CA ASP A 207 -10.56 -6.81 18.28
C ASP A 207 -9.16 -6.18 18.13
N MET A 208 -9.07 -4.94 17.64
CA MET A 208 -7.79 -4.42 17.17
C MET A 208 -7.00 -3.62 18.20
N GLU A 209 -7.58 -3.31 19.38
CA GLU A 209 -7.02 -2.35 20.36
C GLU A 209 -6.41 -1.11 19.68
N ILE A 210 -6.96 -0.70 18.52
CA ILE A 210 -6.50 0.53 17.87
C ILE A 210 -7.01 1.63 18.76
N ASP A 211 -6.07 2.29 19.42
CA ASP A 211 -6.35 3.55 20.06
C ASP A 211 -6.54 4.58 18.93
N PHE A 212 -7.76 4.61 18.39
CA PHE A 212 -8.16 5.47 17.28
C PHE A 212 -7.94 6.95 17.62
N LEU A 213 -7.84 7.26 18.91
CA LEU A 213 -7.45 8.56 19.44
C LEU A 213 -5.94 8.77 19.25
N ASP A 214 -5.08 7.83 19.66
CA ASP A 214 -3.63 7.94 19.43
C ASP A 214 -3.28 8.01 17.94
N ALA A 215 -3.94 7.22 17.07
CA ALA A 215 -3.69 7.27 15.63
C ALA A 215 -4.04 8.64 14.99
N VAL A 216 -4.94 9.40 15.60
CA VAL A 216 -5.28 10.77 15.21
C VAL A 216 -4.31 11.79 15.80
N ASP A 217 -3.86 11.56 17.03
CA ASP A 217 -2.98 12.47 17.77
C ASP A 217 -1.49 12.27 17.42
N THR A 218 -1.13 11.18 16.76
CA THR A 218 0.24 10.95 16.27
C THR A 218 0.52 11.81 15.04
N LYS A 219 1.71 12.41 14.94
CA LYS A 219 2.15 13.15 13.74
C LYS A 219 2.16 12.20 12.52
N PRO A 220 1.69 12.64 11.33
CA PRO A 220 1.75 11.82 10.12
C PRO A 220 3.18 11.39 9.81
N ASP A 221 3.38 10.08 9.68
CA ASP A 221 4.60 9.53 9.09
C ASP A 221 4.41 9.43 7.58
N TYR A 222 4.91 10.44 6.86
CA TYR A 222 4.96 10.45 5.41
C TYR A 222 6.28 9.91 4.86
N SER A 223 7.16 9.35 5.69
CA SER A 223 8.49 8.85 5.24
C SER A 223 8.41 7.81 4.13
N TRP A 224 7.26 7.14 4.00
CA TRP A 224 7.00 6.18 2.93
C TRP A 224 6.71 6.83 1.56
N LEU A 225 6.39 8.13 1.51
CA LEU A 225 6.30 8.95 0.29
C LEU A 225 7.67 9.45 -0.18
N ASP A 226 8.68 9.48 0.69
CA ASP A 226 10.06 9.87 0.37
C ASP A 226 10.81 8.76 -0.42
N TYR A 227 10.08 7.81 -1.01
CA TYR A 227 10.69 6.78 -1.86
C TYR A 227 11.28 7.41 -3.12
N SER A 228 12.61 7.50 -3.15
CA SER A 228 13.40 7.85 -4.33
C SER A 228 14.17 6.62 -4.81
N PRO A 229 13.92 6.11 -6.04
CA PRO A 229 14.67 4.99 -6.61
C PRO A 229 16.20 5.23 -6.62
N SER A 230 16.59 6.51 -6.78
CA SER A 230 17.98 6.93 -6.94
C SER A 230 18.80 6.95 -5.64
N GLU A 231 18.17 7.10 -4.46
CA GLU A 231 18.90 7.21 -3.19
C GLU A 231 19.26 5.85 -2.58
N GLN A 232 18.49 4.79 -2.86
CA GLN A 232 18.78 3.44 -2.35
C GLN A 232 19.88 2.69 -3.14
N GLN A 233 20.21 3.14 -4.35
CA GLN A 233 21.37 2.62 -5.10
C GLN A 233 22.70 3.02 -4.45
N ILE A 234 22.74 4.12 -3.69
CA ILE A 234 23.98 4.61 -3.06
C ILE A 234 24.36 3.75 -1.85
N THR A 235 23.38 3.23 -1.10
CA THR A 235 23.62 2.36 0.07
C THR A 235 23.99 0.92 -0.29
N THR A 236 23.63 0.43 -1.48
CA THR A 236 24.01 -0.91 -1.95
C THR A 236 25.38 -0.97 -2.63
N THR A 237 25.95 0.18 -3.02
CA THR A 237 27.25 0.21 -3.75
C THR A 237 28.47 0.38 -2.83
N THR A 238 28.31 0.64 -1.52
CA THR A 238 29.45 0.95 -0.61
C THR A 238 29.89 -0.20 0.29
N THR A 239 29.57 -1.46 -0.04
CA THR A 239 30.16 -2.63 0.65
C THR A 239 30.92 -3.52 -0.33
N VAL A 240 31.87 -2.92 -1.05
CA VAL A 240 32.99 -3.63 -1.66
C VAL A 240 34.26 -3.02 -1.07
N VAL A 241 35.28 -3.87 -0.84
CA VAL A 241 36.61 -3.63 -0.23
C VAL A 241 36.63 -4.09 1.25
N SER A 242 37.23 -5.22 1.63
CA SER A 242 38.61 -5.65 1.32
C SER A 242 38.79 -7.17 1.45
N LEU A 243 39.45 -7.80 0.47
CA LEU A 243 40.22 -9.04 0.70
C LEU A 243 41.53 -8.68 1.42
N PRO A 244 42.13 -9.62 2.17
CA PRO A 244 43.58 -9.74 2.19
C PRO A 244 44.03 -10.99 1.43
N SER A 245 44.92 -10.75 0.46
CA SER A 245 45.68 -11.75 -0.28
C SER A 245 46.77 -12.38 0.60
N GLN A 246 46.79 -13.73 0.56
CA GLN A 246 47.94 -14.62 0.46
C GLN A 246 49.10 -14.66 1.48
N GLN A 247 49.42 -15.93 1.80
CA GLN A 247 50.73 -16.55 2.08
C GLN A 247 51.35 -16.39 3.47
N THR A 248 51.43 -17.50 4.20
CA THR A 248 52.74 -18.08 4.52
C THR A 248 52.66 -19.60 4.64
N ILE A 249 53.40 -20.28 3.76
CA ILE A 249 53.82 -21.68 3.88
C ILE A 249 54.90 -21.71 4.95
N VAL A 250 54.77 -22.55 5.98
CA VAL A 250 55.95 -23.06 6.71
C VAL A 250 55.72 -24.53 7.04
N ASN A 251 56.53 -25.37 6.39
CA ASN A 251 56.80 -26.75 6.76
C ASN A 251 58.02 -26.80 7.70
N ASN A 252 58.10 -27.88 8.49
CA ASN A 252 59.22 -28.44 9.26
C ASN A 252 59.56 -27.83 10.63
N ASN A 253 59.21 -28.56 11.71
CA ASN A 253 60.07 -29.60 12.30
C ASN A 253 59.24 -30.63 13.08
#